data_AF-A0A2V9T5T5-F1
#
_entry.id   AF-A0A2V9T5T5-F1
#
_cell.length_a   1.000
_cell.length_b   1.000
_cell.length_c   1.000
_cell.angle_alpha   90.00
_cell.angle_beta   90.00
_cell.angle_gamma   90.00
#
_symmetry.space_group_name_H-M   'P 1'
#
loop_
_entity.id
_entity.type
_entity.pdbx_description
1 polymer ?
#
loop_
_entity_poly.entity_id
_entity_poly.type
_entity_poly.pdbx_seq_one_letter_code
_entity_poly.pdbx_strand_id
1 'polypeptide(L)' 'MQELAFSGIHVISPPFLTMMIEEGVFSVIDCYLRLASQAEKIVGFRADEYYWRDLGKPANVKQAARDLEQKVLLQ' A
#
# COMPACT_ATOMS: atom_id res chain seq x y z
N MET A 1 17.07 -9.76 6.30
CA MET A 1 15.70 -9.51 5.79
C MET A 1 15.64 -8.04 5.40
N GLN A 2 15.09 -7.70 4.23
CA GLN A 2 14.92 -6.30 3.80
C GLN A 2 13.54 -5.82 4.27
N GLU A 3 13.47 -4.65 4.90
CA GLU A 3 12.20 -4.02 5.25
C GLU A 3 11.53 -3.46 3.99
N LEU A 4 10.23 -3.71 3.84
CA LEU A 4 9.42 -3.23 2.72
C LEU A 4 8.24 -2.44 3.27
N ALA A 5 7.94 -1.31 2.63
CA ALA A 5 6.79 -0.48 2.96
C ALA A 5 5.52 -0.97 2.25
N PHE A 6 4.36 -0.76 2.89
CA PHE A 6 3.07 -0.95 2.23
C PHE A 6 2.76 0.25 1.31
N SER A 7 2.48 -0.03 0.04
CA SER A 7 2.27 1.01 -1.00
C SER A 7 0.89 1.68 -0.94
N GLY A 8 0.00 1.24 -0.06
CA GLY A 8 -1.39 1.72 -0.01
C GLY A 8 -2.29 1.10 -1.09
N ILE A 9 -1.79 0.16 -1.89
CA ILE A 9 -2.56 -0.60 -2.87
C ILE A 9 -2.67 -2.04 -2.37
N HIS A 10 -3.89 -2.55 -2.26
CA HIS A 10 -4.14 -3.95 -1.91
C HIS A 10 -5.20 -4.57 -2.82
N VAL A 11 -5.17 -5.89 -2.94
CA VAL A 11 -6.23 -6.66 -3.59
C VAL A 11 -6.79 -7.59 -2.52
N ILE A 12 -8.10 -7.51 -2.29
CA ILE A 12 -8.78 -8.29 -1.26
C ILE A 12 -9.76 -9.27 -1.90
N SER A 13 -9.95 -10.40 -1.23
CA SER A 13 -11.12 -11.26 -1.48
C SER A 13 -12.33 -10.68 -0.73
N PRO A 14 -13.57 -10.86 -1.23
CA PRO A 14 -14.76 -10.37 -0.53
C PRO A 14 -14.87 -10.79 0.95
N PRO A 15 -14.50 -12.02 1.36
CA PRO A 15 -14.50 -12.43 2.78
C PRO A 15 -13.69 -11.54 3.72
N PHE A 16 -12.66 -10.85 3.22
CA PHE A 16 -11.86 -9.92 4.03
C PHE A 16 -12.76 -8.92 4.79
N LEU A 17 -13.77 -8.37 4.12
CA LEU A 17 -14.67 -7.36 4.71
C LEU A 17 -15.49 -7.92 5.88
N THR A 18 -15.86 -9.20 5.83
CA THR A 18 -16.59 -9.85 6.94
C THR A 18 -15.70 -10.24 8.11
N MET A 19 -14.39 -10.27 7.91
CA MET A 19 -13.40 -10.60 8.94
C MET A 19 -12.81 -9.36 9.62
N MET A 20 -13.15 -8.17 9.14
CA MET A 20 -12.81 -6.90 9.78
C MET A 20 -13.65 -6.73 11.04
N ILE A 21 -12.99 -6.43 12.15
CA ILE A 21 -13.61 -6.16 13.45
C ILE A 21 -13.19 -4.79 14.02
N GLU A 22 -12.35 -4.07 13.27
CA GLU A 22 -11.79 -2.79 13.63
C GLU A 22 -12.87 -1.70 13.58
N GLU A 23 -12.93 -0.88 14.62
CA GLU A 23 -13.92 0.19 14.75
C GLU A 23 -13.25 1.57 14.73
N GLY A 24 -13.99 2.59 14.28
CA GLY A 24 -13.51 3.97 14.24
C GLY A 24 -12.40 4.21 13.21
N VAL A 25 -11.46 5.10 13.54
CA VAL A 25 -10.24 5.30 12.73
C VAL A 25 -9.22 4.24 13.12
N PHE A 26 -8.86 3.38 12.18
CA PHE A 26 -7.92 2.28 12.40
C PHE A 26 -6.87 2.19 11.29
N SER A 27 -5.79 1.46 11.58
CA SER A 27 -4.76 1.10 10.60
C SER A 27 -5.15 -0.19 9.90
N VAL A 28 -5.24 -0.16 8.56
CA VAL A 28 -5.47 -1.38 7.78
C VAL A 28 -4.33 -2.39 7.94
N ILE A 29 -3.11 -1.93 8.28
CA ILE A 29 -1.96 -2.80 8.52
C ILE A 29 -2.21 -3.67 9.76
N ASP A 30 -2.80 -3.12 10.82
CA ASP A 30 -3.10 -3.86 12.05
C ASP A 30 -4.13 -4.96 11.78
N CYS A 31 -5.14 -4.67 10.93
CA CYS A 31 -6.09 -5.67 10.45
C CYS A 31 -5.40 -6.83 9.73
N TYR A 32 -4.47 -6.55 8.80
CA TYR A 32 -3.74 -7.59 8.09
C TYR A 32 -2.82 -8.41 9.00
N LEU A 33 -2.13 -7.78 9.96
CA LEU A 33 -1.27 -8.49 10.92
C LEU A 33 -2.10 -9.42 11.81
N ARG A 34 -3.28 -8.98 12.26
CA ARG A 34 -4.23 -9.82 13.01
C ARG A 34 -4.67 -11.01 12.17
N LEU A 35 -5.11 -10.80 10.94
CA LEU A 35 -5.58 -11.89 10.06
C LEU A 35 -4.43 -12.86 9.70
N ALA A 36 -3.22 -12.36 9.47
CA ALA A 36 -2.03 -13.19 9.24
C ALA A 36 -1.77 -14.12 10.44
N SER A 37 -1.99 -13.64 11.67
CA SER A 37 -1.88 -14.46 12.88
C SER A 37 -2.95 -15.56 12.99
N GLN A 38 -4.04 -15.46 12.22
CA GLN A 38 -5.15 -16.42 12.17
C GLN A 38 -5.01 -17.43 11.02
N ALA A 39 -3.82 -17.52 10.43
CA ALA A 39 -3.51 -18.38 9.29
C ALA A 39 -4.23 -18.02 7.97
N GLU A 40 -4.74 -16.79 7.85
CA GLU A 40 -5.21 -16.27 6.56
C GLU A 40 -4.04 -16.08 5.60
N LYS A 41 -4.26 -16.44 4.33
CA LYS A 41 -3.24 -16.30 3.30
C LYS A 41 -3.12 -14.85 2.87
N ILE A 42 -2.03 -14.20 3.30
CA ILE A 42 -1.65 -12.85 2.87
C ILE A 42 -0.30 -12.93 2.16
N VAL A 43 -0.21 -12.33 0.98
CA VAL A 43 1.00 -12.34 0.16
C VAL A 43 1.39 -10.92 -0.24
N GLY A 44 2.68 -10.67 -0.36
CA GLY A 44 3.21 -9.41 -0.87
C GLY A 44 3.39 -9.44 -2.39
N PHE A 45 3.10 -8.32 -3.04
CA PHE A 45 3.50 -8.05 -4.41
C PHE A 45 4.55 -6.94 -4.40
N ARG A 46 5.72 -7.18 -5.00
CA ARG A 46 6.79 -6.18 -5.09
C ARG A 46 6.50 -5.26 -6.26
N ALA A 47 6.39 -3.96 -5.96
CA ALA A 47 6.07 -2.94 -6.94
C ALA A 47 7.30 -2.15 -7.43
N ASP A 48 8.50 -2.73 -7.35
CA ASP A 48 9.75 -1.99 -7.62
C ASP A 48 9.88 -1.52 -9.06
N GLU A 49 9.25 -2.23 -9.98
CA GLU A 49 9.26 -1.92 -11.41
C GLU A 49 8.24 -0.84 -11.77
N TYR A 50 7.47 -0.33 -10.80
CA TYR A 50 6.46 0.67 -11.03
C TYR A 50 6.84 1.99 -10.37
N TYR A 51 6.53 3.08 -11.08
CA TYR A 51 6.57 4.39 -10.47
C TYR A 51 5.51 4.48 -9.36
N TRP A 52 5.97 4.76 -8.14
CA TRP A 52 5.13 5.00 -6.97
C TRP A 52 5.68 6.17 -6.17
N ARG A 53 4.77 7.01 -5.64
CA ARG A 53 5.14 8.13 -4.77
C ARG A 53 4.04 8.43 -3.77
N ASP A 54 4.42 8.64 -2.51
CA ASP A 54 3.54 9.20 -1.48
C ASP A 54 3.32 10.70 -1.73
N LEU A 55 2.06 11.11 -1.92
CA LEU A 55 1.65 12.49 -2.19
C LEU A 55 1.08 13.22 -0.97
N GLY A 56 1.27 12.71 0.25
CA GLY A 56 0.72 13.29 1.49
C GLY A 56 1.22 14.69 1.87
N LYS A 57 2.21 15.26 1.14
CA LYS A 57 2.75 16.61 1.37
C LYS A 57 2.70 17.44 0.09
N PRO A 58 2.42 18.77 0.15
CA PRO A 58 2.42 19.64 -1.03
C PRO A 58 3.72 19.60 -1.85
N ALA A 59 4.87 19.45 -1.17
CA ALA A 59 6.16 19.31 -1.84
C ALA A 59 6.25 18.04 -2.71
N ASN A 60 5.62 16.94 -2.29
CA ASN A 60 5.63 15.67 -3.01
C ASN A 60 4.80 15.76 -4.29
N VAL A 61 3.67 16.49 -4.26
CA VAL A 61 2.85 16.76 -5.45
C VAL A 61 3.65 17.55 -6.49
N LYS A 62 4.37 18.60 -6.06
CA LYS A 62 5.26 19.36 -6.96
C LYS A 62 6.36 18.49 -7.56
N GLN A 63 6.87 17.53 -6.80
CA GLN A 63 7.87 16.60 -7.31
C GLN A 63 7.28 15.62 -8.32
N ALA A 64 6.09 15.08 -8.07
CA ALA A 64 5.41 14.19 -9.03
C ALA A 64 5.19 14.85 -10.40
N ALA A 65 4.89 16.16 -10.42
CA ALA A 65 4.80 16.91 -11.67
C ALA A 65 6.13 16.96 -12.43
N ARG A 66 7.25 17.18 -11.72
CA ARG A 66 8.60 17.14 -12.33
C ARG A 66 8.95 15.75 -12.85
N ASP A 67 8.64 14.71 -12.07
CA ASP A 67 8.89 13.31 -12.46
C ASP A 67 8.15 12.99 -13.79
N LEU A 68 6.95 13.55 -13.99
CA LEU A 68 6.17 13.44 -15.23
C LEU A 68 6.80 14.20 -16.42
N GLU A 69 7.23 15.44 -16.21
CA GLU A 69 7.94 16.21 -17.25
C GLU A 69 9.21 15.49 -17.72
N GLN A 70 9.91 14.82 -16.78
CA GLN A 70 11.11 14.04 -17.03
C GLN A 70 10.85 12.64 -17.60
N LYS A 71 9.58 12.26 -17.80
CA LYS A 71 9.15 10.93 -18.29
C LYS A 71 9.63 9.74 -17.42
N VAL A 72 9.84 9.97 -16.12
CA VAL A 72 10.23 8.92 -15.17
C VAL A 72 9.15 7.83 -15.06
N LEU A 73 7.89 8.14 -15.36
CA LEU A 73 6.76 7.21 -15.29
C LEU A 73 6.64 6.25 -16.48
N LEU A 74 7.44 6.41 -17.54
CA LEU A 74 7.32 5.64 -18.79
C LEU A 74 8.44 4.60 -18.98
N GLN A 75 9.18 4.28 -17.92
CA GLN A 75 10.22 3.25 -17.92
C GLN A 75 9.67 1.91 -17.47
#